data_AF-A0AAN6GXE2-F1
#
_entry.id   AF-A0AAN6GXE2-F1
#
_cell.length_a   1.000
_cell.length_b   1.000
_cell.length_c   1.000
_cell.angle_alpha   90.00
_cell.angle_beta   90.00
_cell.angle_gamma   90.00
#
_symmetry.space_group_name_H-M   'P 1'
#
loop_
_entity.id
_entity.type
_entity.pdbx_description
1 polymer ?
#
loop_
_entity_poly.entity_id
_entity_poly.type
_entity_poly.pdbx_seq_one_letter_code
_entity_poly.pdbx_strand_id
1 'polypeptide(L)'
;MQYRLAASFLLAALLALTQTALANLVVHSPVAATKAEGGKSLQVEWVDDGKAPTAKSYGAINVFLCTGSSTVQYKLQELKGNLSTKTKSGSWKIDPSVGPNSDNFLRFEGTNVSAAGVPPMAFSARFSISGMKGTWNSTITSTNQGASDPGTTSSKGLTTVATSTSTSSTYTLRPATSPTTTSPSGAAAPGARFDAPISAAVSVGATLLLVMLAAGVTL
;
A
#
# COMPACT_ATOMS: atom_id res chain seq x y z
N MET A 1 15.28 48.69 46.35
CA MET A 1 14.10 47.79 46.36
C MET A 1 13.54 47.77 44.94
N GLN A 2 14.08 46.90 44.08
CA GLN A 2 13.49 45.61 43.69
C GLN A 2 12.32 45.76 42.70
N TYR A 3 12.69 45.72 41.42
CA TYR A 3 11.84 45.53 40.24
C TYR A 3 11.13 44.18 40.30
N ARG A 4 9.79 44.13 40.40
CA ARG A 4 8.97 42.99 39.97
C ARG A 4 7.55 43.44 39.70
N LEU A 5 7.11 43.45 38.44
CA LEU A 5 5.71 43.21 38.00
C LEU A 5 5.63 43.36 36.47
N ALA A 6 6.33 42.48 35.75
CA ALA A 6 6.15 42.32 34.31
C ALA A 6 6.47 40.87 33.95
N ALA A 7 5.67 39.93 34.43
CA ALA A 7 5.86 38.51 34.09
C ALA A 7 4.57 37.71 34.33
N SER A 8 3.47 38.03 33.64
CA SER A 8 2.26 37.21 33.71
C SER A 8 1.38 37.34 32.46
N PHE A 9 1.94 37.16 31.25
CA PHE A 9 1.13 37.08 30.02
C PHE A 9 1.76 36.17 28.94
N LEU A 10 2.32 35.01 29.33
CA LEU A 10 2.96 34.12 28.35
C LEU A 10 2.95 32.64 28.79
N LEU A 11 1.80 32.12 29.25
CA LEU A 11 1.74 30.70 29.67
C LEU A 11 0.43 29.96 29.36
N ALA A 12 -0.28 30.27 28.27
CA ALA A 12 -1.50 29.50 27.94
C ALA A 12 -1.80 29.31 26.44
N ALA A 13 -0.85 29.51 25.54
CA ALA A 13 -1.06 29.35 24.09
C ALA A 13 -0.26 28.19 23.46
N LEU A 14 0.11 27.18 24.25
CA LEU A 14 0.80 26.00 23.75
C LEU A 14 0.04 24.71 24.12
N LEU A 15 -1.25 24.66 23.78
CA LEU A 15 -1.85 23.37 23.42
C LEU A 15 -1.27 22.99 22.05
N ALA A 16 -0.04 22.49 22.08
CA ALA A 16 0.55 21.79 20.97
C ALA A 16 -0.48 20.78 20.49
N LEU A 17 -0.87 20.91 19.22
CA LEU A 17 -1.47 19.84 18.44
C LEU A 17 -0.45 18.70 18.44
N THR A 18 -0.45 17.88 19.50
CA THR A 18 0.24 16.61 19.48
C THR A 18 -0.54 15.75 18.49
N GLN A 19 -0.21 15.91 17.21
CA GLN A 19 -0.41 14.84 16.25
C GLN A 19 0.37 13.67 16.83
N THR A 20 -0.32 12.80 17.56
CA THR A 20 0.23 11.55 18.04
C THR A 20 0.68 10.81 16.81
N ALA A 21 1.98 10.87 16.53
CA ALA A 21 2.61 10.05 15.53
C ALA A 21 2.40 8.59 15.97
N LEU A 22 1.42 7.94 15.36
CA LEU A 22 1.04 6.58 15.64
C LEU A 22 2.14 5.67 15.06
N ALA A 23 2.88 5.01 15.95
CA ALA A 23 3.41 3.65 15.81
C ALA A 23 4.12 3.26 14.48
N ASN A 24 5.46 3.15 14.48
CA ASN A 24 6.25 2.92 13.26
C ASN A 24 6.32 1.45 12.77
N LEU A 25 5.17 0.88 12.44
CA LEU A 25 5.16 -0.11 11.37
C LEU A 25 5.21 0.66 10.06
N VAL A 26 6.29 0.50 9.30
CA VAL A 26 6.47 1.16 8.00
C VAL A 26 6.04 0.17 6.92
N VAL A 27 4.96 0.49 6.23
CA VAL A 27 4.44 -0.35 5.15
C VAL A 27 5.22 -0.09 3.87
N HIS A 28 5.87 -1.13 3.34
CA HIS A 28 6.67 -1.09 2.11
C HIS A 28 5.87 -1.55 0.88
N SER A 29 4.85 -2.38 1.08
CA SER A 29 3.87 -2.72 0.03
C SER A 29 2.49 -2.82 0.67
N PRO A 30 1.46 -2.20 0.09
CA PRO A 30 1.44 -1.47 -1.18
C PRO A 30 2.01 -0.04 -1.09
N VAL A 31 2.51 0.46 -2.22
CA VAL A 31 2.97 1.86 -2.43
C VAL A 31 2.04 2.60 -3.38
N ALA A 32 2.23 3.92 -3.56
CA ALA A 32 1.42 4.73 -4.48
C ALA A 32 1.37 4.21 -5.91
N ALA A 33 2.46 3.63 -6.40
CA ALA A 33 2.53 3.05 -7.73
C ALA A 33 1.79 1.71 -7.84
N THR A 34 1.54 1.00 -6.73
CA THR A 34 0.90 -0.33 -6.73
C THR A 34 -0.46 -0.26 -7.41
N LYS A 35 -0.71 -1.27 -8.26
CA LYS A 35 -1.99 -1.51 -8.91
C LYS A 35 -2.47 -2.88 -8.47
N ALA A 36 -3.62 -2.91 -7.82
CA ALA A 36 -4.23 -4.14 -7.35
C ALA A 36 -5.52 -4.43 -8.10
N GLU A 37 -5.98 -5.68 -8.02
CA GLU A 37 -7.21 -6.12 -8.66
C GLU A 37 -8.14 -6.79 -7.64
N GLY A 38 -9.42 -6.40 -7.67
CA GLY A 38 -10.47 -7.05 -6.93
C GLY A 38 -10.57 -8.53 -7.30
N GLY A 39 -10.73 -9.38 -6.29
CA GLY A 39 -10.75 -10.83 -6.45
C GLY A 39 -9.36 -11.49 -6.54
N LYS A 40 -8.27 -10.71 -6.60
CA LYS A 40 -6.88 -11.21 -6.55
C LYS A 40 -6.26 -11.00 -5.18
N SER A 41 -5.15 -11.70 -4.93
CA SER A 41 -4.37 -11.52 -3.71
C SER A 41 -3.46 -10.30 -3.82
N LEU A 42 -3.51 -9.44 -2.79
CA LEU A 42 -2.62 -8.31 -2.60
C LEU A 42 -1.42 -8.74 -1.77
N GLN A 43 -0.21 -8.43 -2.26
CA GLN A 43 1.01 -8.60 -1.49
C GLN A 43 1.23 -7.41 -0.56
N VAL A 44 1.39 -7.71 0.72
CA VAL A 44 1.54 -6.73 1.78
C VAL A 44 2.84 -7.00 2.52
N GLU A 45 3.65 -5.96 2.69
CA GLU A 45 4.96 -6.05 3.34
C GLU A 45 5.17 -4.83 4.23
N TRP A 46 5.70 -5.04 5.42
CA TRP A 46 6.00 -3.97 6.36
C TRP A 46 7.20 -4.33 7.24
N VAL A 47 7.86 -3.30 7.75
CA VAL A 47 8.99 -3.43 8.68
C VAL A 47 8.67 -2.71 9.98
N ASP A 48 9.24 -3.18 11.08
CA ASP A 48 9.29 -2.43 12.33
C ASP A 48 10.59 -1.63 12.32
N ASP A 49 10.51 -0.31 12.32
CA ASP A 49 11.70 0.55 12.28
C ASP A 49 12.40 0.68 13.64
N GLY A 50 11.89 0.00 14.67
CA GLY A 50 12.43 -0.04 16.02
C GLY A 50 12.10 1.19 16.85
N LYS A 51 11.38 2.19 16.30
CA LYS A 51 10.92 3.35 17.07
C LYS A 51 9.61 3.04 17.77
N ALA A 52 9.42 3.65 18.93
CA ALA A 52 8.18 3.51 19.67
C ALA A 52 7.01 4.18 18.91
N PRO A 53 5.79 3.65 18.98
CA PRO A 53 5.42 2.29 19.44
C PRO A 53 6.05 1.16 18.60
N THR A 54 6.77 0.23 19.26
CA THR A 54 7.43 -0.91 18.61
C THR A 54 6.41 -1.96 18.18
N ALA A 55 6.76 -2.93 17.31
CA ALA A 55 5.81 -4.00 16.95
C ALA A 55 5.28 -4.75 18.18
N LYS A 56 6.06 -4.91 19.25
CA LYS A 56 5.60 -5.53 20.50
C LYS A 56 4.44 -4.76 21.16
N SER A 57 4.42 -3.44 21.02
CA SER A 57 3.35 -2.59 21.56
C SER A 57 2.00 -2.82 20.89
N TYR A 58 1.96 -3.37 19.67
CA TYR A 58 0.71 -3.68 18.97
C TYR A 58 -0.05 -4.86 19.57
N GLY A 59 0.61 -5.80 20.24
CA GLY A 59 -0.01 -7.09 20.52
C GLY A 59 -0.23 -7.85 19.20
N ALA A 60 -1.41 -8.39 18.96
CA ALA A 60 -1.72 -8.92 17.63
C ALA A 60 -2.08 -7.80 16.66
N ILE A 61 -1.82 -8.01 15.37
CA ILE A 61 -2.04 -7.00 14.33
C ILE A 61 -3.20 -7.43 13.43
N ASN A 62 -4.14 -6.52 13.21
CA ASN A 62 -5.22 -6.66 12.24
C ASN A 62 -4.94 -5.75 11.04
N VAL A 63 -5.11 -6.28 9.83
CA VAL A 63 -4.89 -5.56 8.57
C VAL A 63 -6.23 -5.37 7.88
N PHE A 64 -6.59 -4.12 7.66
CA PHE A 64 -7.83 -3.72 7.01
C PHE A 64 -7.58 -3.01 5.70
N LEU A 65 -8.37 -3.32 4.68
CA LEU A 65 -8.53 -2.48 3.50
C LEU A 65 -9.49 -1.33 3.85
N CYS A 66 -9.05 -0.10 3.62
CA CYS A 66 -9.77 1.10 4.02
C CYS A 66 -9.87 2.13 2.89
N THR A 67 -10.88 3.00 3.05
CA THR A 67 -11.05 4.22 2.26
C THR A 67 -11.38 5.38 3.20
N GLY A 68 -11.56 6.60 2.69
CA GLY A 68 -11.82 7.79 3.50
C GLY A 68 -10.78 8.88 3.30
N SER A 69 -10.79 9.86 4.20
CA SER A 69 -9.80 10.92 4.35
C SER A 69 -8.87 10.65 5.54
N SER A 70 -7.88 11.51 5.72
CA SER A 70 -7.06 11.57 6.95
C SER A 70 -7.87 11.71 8.25
N THR A 71 -9.08 12.29 8.20
CA THR A 71 -9.91 12.52 9.40
C THR A 71 -10.97 11.44 9.61
N VAL A 72 -11.57 10.93 8.52
CA VAL A 72 -12.66 9.96 8.58
C VAL A 72 -12.31 8.77 7.69
N GLN A 73 -12.16 7.60 8.31
CA GLN A 73 -11.72 6.39 7.65
C GLN A 73 -12.80 5.30 7.78
N TYR A 74 -13.01 4.55 6.71
CA TYR A 74 -13.95 3.44 6.67
C TYR A 74 -13.21 2.14 6.38
N LYS A 75 -13.40 1.14 7.25
CA LYS A 75 -12.90 -0.23 7.04
C LYS A 75 -13.84 -0.95 6.09
N LEU A 76 -13.33 -1.32 4.91
CA LEU A 76 -14.10 -2.00 3.87
C LEU A 76 -14.05 -3.51 4.05
N GLN A 77 -12.86 -4.03 4.38
CA GLN A 77 -12.61 -5.45 4.51
C GLN A 77 -11.50 -5.69 5.54
N GLU A 78 -11.67 -6.71 6.39
CA GLU A 78 -10.54 -7.29 7.12
C GLU A 78 -9.80 -8.27 6.19
N LEU A 79 -8.56 -7.93 5.82
CA LEU A 79 -7.73 -8.81 5.01
C LEU A 79 -7.18 -9.96 5.85
N LYS A 80 -6.77 -9.62 7.08
CA LYS A 80 -6.26 -10.59 8.04
C LYS A 80 -6.30 -10.07 9.46
N GLY A 81 -6.85 -10.87 10.37
CA GLY A 81 -6.80 -10.62 11.81
C GLY A 81 -5.74 -11.42 12.55
N ASN A 82 -5.44 -10.94 13.75
CA ASN A 82 -4.65 -11.61 14.78
C ASN A 82 -3.25 -12.06 14.30
N LEU A 83 -2.58 -11.24 13.49
CA LEU A 83 -1.22 -11.51 13.04
C LEU A 83 -0.24 -11.38 14.21
N SER A 84 0.75 -12.26 14.23
CA SER A 84 1.88 -12.13 15.14
C SER A 84 2.71 -10.90 14.77
N THR A 85 3.27 -10.22 15.76
CA THR A 85 4.25 -9.14 15.58
C THR A 85 5.51 -9.57 14.84
N LYS A 86 5.76 -10.88 14.77
CA LYS A 86 6.85 -11.50 14.00
C LYS A 86 6.55 -11.57 12.50
N THR A 87 5.28 -11.56 12.10
CA THR A 87 4.89 -11.53 10.69
C THR A 87 5.21 -10.16 10.12
N LYS A 88 5.87 -10.14 8.95
CA LYS A 88 6.29 -8.92 8.24
C LYS A 88 5.76 -8.84 6.81
N SER A 89 5.09 -9.89 6.35
CA SER A 89 4.48 -9.93 5.03
C SER A 89 3.31 -10.91 4.99
N GLY A 90 2.47 -10.77 3.96
CA GLY A 90 1.39 -11.69 3.67
C GLY A 90 0.72 -11.40 2.33
N SER A 91 -0.05 -12.38 1.85
CA SER A 91 -0.82 -12.27 0.61
C SER A 91 -2.28 -12.58 0.89
N TRP A 92 -3.16 -11.61 0.68
CA TRP A 92 -4.58 -11.75 1.03
C TRP A 92 -5.49 -11.27 -0.08
N LYS A 93 -6.60 -11.99 -0.26
CA LYS A 93 -7.56 -11.72 -1.34
C LYS A 93 -8.39 -10.47 -1.04
N ILE A 94 -8.44 -9.56 -2.01
CA ILE A 94 -9.36 -8.43 -2.00
C ILE A 94 -10.73 -8.93 -2.45
N ASP A 95 -11.77 -8.68 -1.65
CA ASP A 95 -13.14 -8.94 -2.05
C ASP A 95 -13.61 -7.85 -3.03
N PRO A 96 -13.96 -8.18 -4.28
CA PRO A 96 -14.37 -7.18 -5.26
C PRO A 96 -15.70 -6.50 -4.91
N SER A 97 -16.49 -7.02 -3.96
CA SER A 97 -17.81 -6.49 -3.62
C SER A 97 -17.79 -5.33 -2.60
N VAL A 98 -16.65 -5.04 -1.97
CA VAL A 98 -16.58 -4.07 -0.84
C VAL A 98 -16.52 -2.60 -1.26
N GLY A 99 -16.51 -2.32 -2.56
CA GLY A 99 -16.52 -0.96 -3.09
C GLY A 99 -16.38 -0.90 -4.61
N PRO A 100 -16.38 0.31 -5.19
CA PRO A 100 -16.08 0.55 -6.59
C PRO A 100 -14.57 0.63 -6.84
N ASN A 101 -14.17 0.69 -8.11
CA ASN A 101 -12.78 0.98 -8.49
C ASN A 101 -12.37 2.34 -7.92
N SER A 102 -11.27 2.37 -7.16
CA SER A 102 -10.88 3.55 -6.39
C SER A 102 -9.48 3.42 -5.80
N ASP A 103 -8.95 4.53 -5.30
CA ASP A 103 -7.73 4.56 -4.49
C ASP A 103 -8.05 4.28 -3.01
N ASN A 104 -7.42 3.23 -2.49
CA ASN A 104 -7.63 2.72 -1.13
C ASN A 104 -6.28 2.62 -0.41
N PHE A 105 -6.30 2.42 0.90
CA PHE A 105 -5.09 2.23 1.71
C PHE A 105 -5.28 1.09 2.71
N LEU A 106 -4.18 0.57 3.24
CA LEU A 106 -4.22 -0.40 4.32
C LEU A 106 -4.06 0.31 5.66
N ARG A 107 -4.83 -0.16 6.64
CA ARG A 107 -4.72 0.23 8.04
C ARG A 107 -4.35 -0.99 8.86
N PHE A 108 -3.26 -0.88 9.60
CA PHE A 108 -2.79 -1.86 10.56
C PHE A 108 -3.23 -1.39 11.94
N GLU A 109 -3.88 -2.26 12.70
CA GLU A 109 -4.31 -1.96 14.07
C GLU A 109 -3.77 -2.99 15.04
N GLY A 110 -3.21 -2.51 16.16
CA GLY A 110 -2.86 -3.36 17.28
C GLY A 110 -4.06 -3.72 18.14
N THR A 111 -4.05 -4.89 18.76
CA THR A 111 -5.01 -5.27 19.80
C THR A 111 -4.73 -4.63 21.15
N ASN A 112 -3.47 -4.24 21.40
CA ASN A 112 -3.10 -3.57 22.64
C ASN A 112 -3.51 -2.10 22.56
N VAL A 113 -4.43 -1.68 23.42
CA VAL A 113 -4.83 -0.28 23.52
C VAL A 113 -3.94 0.47 24.50
N SER A 114 -3.62 1.73 24.18
CA SER A 114 -2.97 2.63 25.12
C SER A 114 -3.89 2.98 26.30
N ALA A 115 -3.35 3.65 27.33
CA ALA A 115 -4.15 4.15 28.45
C ALA A 115 -5.29 5.11 28.02
N ALA A 116 -5.16 5.73 26.85
CA ALA A 116 -6.20 6.57 26.24
C ALA A 116 -7.26 5.77 25.45
N GLY A 117 -7.20 4.43 25.46
CA GLY A 117 -8.12 3.56 24.72
C GLY A 117 -7.86 3.50 23.21
N VAL A 118 -6.80 4.14 22.72
CA VAL A 118 -6.45 4.17 21.29
C VAL A 118 -5.41 3.07 20.99
N PRO A 119 -5.68 2.14 20.06
CA PRO A 119 -4.70 1.17 19.63
C PRO A 119 -3.60 1.83 18.77
N PRO A 120 -2.37 1.31 18.76
CA PRO A 120 -1.37 1.74 17.81
C PRO A 120 -1.85 1.41 16.39
N MET A 121 -1.63 2.35 15.48
CA MET A 121 -2.07 2.26 14.10
C MET A 121 -0.94 2.61 13.16
N ALA A 122 -0.88 1.92 12.03
CA ALA A 122 -0.01 2.27 10.91
C ALA A 122 -0.78 2.22 9.60
N PHE A 123 -0.29 2.96 8.61
CA PHE A 123 -0.98 3.15 7.34
C PHE A 123 -0.04 2.89 6.17
N SER A 124 -0.57 2.28 5.10
CA SER A 124 0.13 2.25 3.81
C SER A 124 -0.06 3.56 3.04
N ALA A 125 0.72 3.72 1.98
CA ALA A 125 0.34 4.66 0.94
C ALA A 125 -1.01 4.26 0.31
N ARG A 126 -1.72 5.23 -0.27
CA ARG A 126 -2.90 4.95 -1.10
C ARG A 126 -2.46 4.28 -2.39
N PHE A 127 -3.21 3.30 -2.88
CA PHE A 127 -2.94 2.57 -4.11
C PHE A 127 -4.24 2.31 -4.86
N SER A 128 -4.17 2.17 -6.18
CA SER A 128 -5.36 2.01 -7.02
C SER A 128 -5.78 0.54 -7.10
N ILE A 129 -7.08 0.29 -6.97
CA ILE A 129 -7.67 -1.03 -7.12
C ILE A 129 -8.69 -1.01 -8.26
N SER A 130 -8.51 -1.90 -9.24
CA SER A 130 -9.42 -2.12 -10.37
C SER A 130 -10.17 -3.45 -10.25
N GLY A 131 -11.18 -3.70 -11.09
CA GLY A 131 -11.94 -4.95 -11.06
C GLY A 131 -12.89 -5.11 -9.87
N MET A 132 -13.10 -4.03 -9.12
CA MET A 132 -14.08 -3.93 -8.03
C MET A 132 -15.49 -3.76 -8.63
N LYS A 133 -16.47 -4.43 -8.03
CA LYS A 133 -17.87 -4.52 -8.50
C LYS A 133 -18.88 -4.00 -7.48
N GLY A 134 -18.43 -3.67 -6.28
CA GLY A 134 -19.27 -3.11 -5.23
C GLY A 134 -19.61 -1.65 -5.46
N THR A 135 -20.40 -1.11 -4.55
CA THR A 135 -20.72 0.32 -4.46
C THR A 135 -20.58 0.78 -3.02
N TRP A 136 -20.16 2.02 -2.84
CA TRP A 136 -20.18 2.66 -1.53
C TRP A 136 -21.54 3.28 -1.27
N ASN A 137 -21.91 3.40 0.01
CA ASN A 137 -23.05 4.23 0.39
C ASN A 137 -22.75 5.72 0.17
N SER A 138 -23.78 6.56 0.28
CA SER A 138 -23.67 8.01 0.07
C SER A 138 -22.68 8.69 1.03
N THR A 139 -22.58 8.21 2.27
CA THR A 139 -21.70 8.77 3.32
C THR A 139 -20.21 8.57 3.01
N ILE A 140 -19.82 7.36 2.59
CA ILE A 140 -18.44 7.08 2.18
C ILE A 140 -18.11 7.88 0.92
N THR A 141 -19.05 7.93 -0.03
CA THR A 141 -18.88 8.65 -1.30
C THR A 141 -18.73 10.16 -1.09
N SER A 142 -19.48 10.77 -0.17
CA SER A 142 -19.34 12.19 0.14
C SER A 142 -18.03 12.49 0.88
N THR A 143 -17.63 11.63 1.82
CA THR A 143 -16.36 11.77 2.55
C THR A 143 -15.17 11.73 1.57
N ASN A 144 -15.19 10.80 0.63
CA ASN A 144 -14.12 10.63 -0.34
C ASN A 144 -14.04 11.77 -1.38
N GLN A 145 -15.17 12.38 -1.74
CA GLN A 145 -15.17 13.56 -2.62
C GLN A 145 -14.63 14.82 -1.94
N GLY A 146 -14.82 14.96 -0.63
CA GLY A 146 -14.26 16.06 0.16
C GLY A 146 -12.79 15.86 0.57
N ALA A 147 -12.25 14.65 0.41
CA ALA A 147 -10.90 14.31 0.81
C ALA A 147 -9.86 14.81 -0.21
N SER A 148 -9.23 15.95 0.07
CA SER A 148 -8.02 16.39 -0.62
C SER A 148 -6.80 16.03 0.23
N ASP A 149 -6.35 14.77 0.22
CA ASP A 149 -5.14 14.39 0.95
C ASP A 149 -3.88 14.79 0.13
N PRO A 150 -2.85 15.37 0.77
CA PRO A 150 -1.61 15.73 0.09
C PRO A 150 -0.83 14.45 -0.26
N GLY A 151 -0.98 13.97 -1.49
CA GLY A 151 -0.20 12.83 -1.98
C GLY A 151 -0.80 12.02 -3.13
N THR A 152 -2.02 12.32 -3.60
CA THR A 152 -2.61 11.62 -4.76
C THR A 152 -3.17 12.63 -5.75
N THR A 153 -2.52 12.74 -6.92
CA THR A 153 -3.17 13.26 -8.13
C THR A 153 -4.28 12.27 -8.49
N SER A 154 -5.48 12.56 -8.00
CA SER A 154 -6.69 11.88 -8.39
C SER A 154 -6.86 12.04 -9.90
N SER A 155 -6.74 10.96 -10.66
CA SER A 155 -7.11 10.96 -12.08
C SER A 155 -8.63 11.07 -12.14
N LYS A 156 -9.08 12.33 -12.19
CA LYS A 156 -10.45 12.71 -12.50
C LYS A 156 -10.80 12.09 -13.86
N GLY A 157 -11.49 10.95 -13.86
CA GLY A 157 -12.12 10.43 -15.06
C GLY A 157 -13.15 11.46 -15.53
N LEU A 158 -12.84 12.23 -16.56
CA LEU A 158 -13.84 13.03 -17.26
C LEU A 158 -14.83 12.07 -17.91
N THR A 159 -16.00 11.91 -17.31
CA THR A 159 -17.16 11.37 -18.01
C THR A 159 -17.66 12.47 -18.95
N THR A 160 -17.07 12.56 -20.14
CA THR A 160 -17.68 13.33 -21.23
C THR A 160 -18.89 12.54 -21.70
N VAL A 161 -20.07 12.98 -21.29
CA VAL A 161 -21.35 12.54 -21.86
C VAL A 161 -21.37 13.02 -23.31
N ALA A 162 -21.08 12.12 -24.25
CA ALA A 162 -21.30 12.37 -25.67
C ALA A 162 -22.79 12.17 -25.97
N THR A 163 -23.57 13.24 -25.86
CA THR A 163 -24.95 13.30 -26.34
C THR A 163 -24.94 13.22 -27.87
N SER A 164 -25.48 12.14 -28.41
CA SER A 164 -25.69 11.93 -29.84
C SER A 164 -26.64 13.01 -30.37
N THR A 165 -26.17 13.83 -31.32
CA THR A 165 -27.05 14.62 -32.18
C THR A 165 -26.58 14.48 -33.62
N SER A 166 -27.40 13.83 -34.43
CA SER A 166 -27.24 13.63 -35.85
C SER A 166 -27.44 14.94 -36.59
N THR A 167 -26.46 15.36 -37.41
CA THR A 167 -26.69 16.31 -38.51
C THR A 167 -25.75 15.99 -39.66
N SER A 168 -26.34 15.87 -40.84
CA SER A 168 -25.69 15.55 -42.10
C SER A 168 -24.85 16.73 -42.60
N SER A 169 -23.71 16.43 -43.21
CA SER A 169 -23.08 17.31 -44.19
C SER A 169 -22.14 16.51 -45.08
N THR A 170 -22.56 16.42 -46.34
CA THR A 170 -21.86 15.94 -47.53
C THR A 170 -20.53 16.66 -47.78
N TYR A 171 -19.44 15.91 -47.93
CA TYR A 171 -18.24 16.34 -48.64
C TYR A 171 -17.69 15.19 -49.49
N THR A 172 -17.59 15.45 -50.79
CA THR A 172 -17.03 14.62 -51.86
C THR A 172 -15.51 14.73 -51.97
N LEU A 173 -14.91 13.80 -52.74
CA LEU A 173 -13.50 13.66 -53.22
C LEU A 173 -12.63 12.78 -52.28
N ARG A 174 -11.90 11.73 -52.68
CA ARG A 174 -11.48 11.11 -53.96
C ARG A 174 -10.85 9.73 -53.63
N PRO A 175 -10.89 8.70 -54.49
CA PRO A 175 -10.33 7.37 -54.18
C PRO A 175 -8.84 7.27 -54.51
N ALA A 176 -8.06 6.59 -53.67
CA ALA A 176 -6.68 6.18 -53.95
C ALA A 176 -6.55 4.66 -53.81
N THR A 177 -6.18 4.04 -54.92
CA THR A 177 -5.97 2.61 -55.17
C THR A 177 -4.66 2.09 -54.56
N SER A 178 -4.70 0.87 -54.02
CA SER A 178 -3.58 0.07 -53.52
C SER A 178 -2.53 -0.25 -54.60
N PRO A 179 -1.34 -0.74 -54.19
CA PRO A 179 -1.05 -2.11 -54.59
C PRO A 179 -0.44 -3.00 -53.48
N THR A 180 -0.85 -4.26 -53.58
CA THR A 180 -0.38 -5.48 -52.93
C THR A 180 1.04 -5.84 -53.39
N THR A 181 1.90 -6.28 -52.46
CA THR A 181 3.10 -7.09 -52.81
C THR A 181 3.19 -8.31 -51.90
N THR A 182 2.96 -9.46 -52.52
CA THR A 182 3.24 -10.82 -52.08
C THR A 182 4.69 -11.21 -52.38
N SER A 183 5.27 -12.10 -51.55
CA SER A 183 6.16 -13.26 -51.88
C SER A 183 7.18 -13.55 -50.76
N PRO A 184 7.86 -14.72 -50.70
CA PRO A 184 7.30 -16.06 -50.45
C PRO A 184 8.10 -16.85 -49.38
N SER A 185 7.68 -18.09 -49.15
CA SER A 185 8.19 -19.12 -48.23
C SER A 185 9.67 -19.52 -48.41
N GLY A 186 10.29 -19.97 -47.29
CA GLY A 186 11.49 -20.80 -47.26
C GLY A 186 11.54 -21.62 -45.96
N ALA A 187 11.44 -22.94 -46.08
CA ALA A 187 11.31 -23.91 -44.99
C ALA A 187 12.64 -24.64 -44.66
N ALA A 188 12.73 -25.13 -43.41
CA ALA A 188 13.44 -26.35 -42.92
C ALA A 188 14.97 -26.48 -43.14
N ALA A 189 15.81 -27.10 -42.30
CA ALA A 189 15.74 -27.67 -40.93
C ALA A 189 17.23 -27.91 -40.48
N PRO A 190 17.65 -28.98 -39.78
CA PRO A 190 18.16 -28.95 -38.40
C PRO A 190 19.63 -29.40 -38.19
N GLY A 191 20.18 -29.12 -37.01
CA GLY A 191 21.09 -30.05 -36.29
C GLY A 191 22.60 -29.73 -36.24
N ALA A 192 23.11 -29.61 -35.00
CA ALA A 192 24.42 -30.08 -34.46
C ALA A 192 24.61 -29.37 -33.10
N ARG A 193 24.35 -29.98 -31.93
CA ARG A 193 25.20 -30.95 -31.21
C ARG A 193 26.70 -30.63 -31.27
N PHE A 194 27.20 -29.95 -30.24
CA PHE A 194 28.56 -30.14 -29.73
C PHE A 194 28.54 -30.15 -28.19
N ASP A 195 28.89 -31.32 -27.68
CA ASP A 195 29.36 -31.61 -26.33
C ASP A 195 30.62 -30.80 -26.01
N ALA A 196 30.77 -30.34 -24.76
CA ALA A 196 31.87 -30.73 -23.87
C ALA A 196 32.09 -29.75 -22.69
N PRO A 197 32.67 -30.23 -21.56
CA PRO A 197 32.53 -29.67 -20.21
C PRO A 197 33.80 -28.99 -19.68
N ILE A 198 33.68 -28.17 -18.62
CA ILE A 198 34.82 -27.87 -17.72
C ILE A 198 34.37 -27.59 -16.26
N SER A 199 34.78 -28.53 -15.40
CA SER A 199 35.38 -28.40 -14.06
C SER A 199 34.79 -27.50 -12.96
N ALA A 200 34.21 -28.20 -11.98
CA ALA A 200 34.49 -28.19 -10.53
C ALA A 200 35.22 -27.01 -9.87
N ALA A 201 34.62 -26.50 -8.78
CA ALA A 201 35.36 -26.11 -7.58
C ALA A 201 34.51 -26.35 -6.31
N VAL A 202 35.04 -27.20 -5.44
CA VAL A 202 34.59 -27.49 -4.07
C VAL A 202 35.17 -26.43 -3.13
N SER A 203 34.40 -25.92 -2.17
CA SER A 203 34.99 -25.39 -0.93
C SER A 203 34.08 -25.69 0.27
N VAL A 204 34.54 -26.62 1.09
CA VAL A 204 34.11 -26.90 2.46
C VAL A 204 34.61 -25.76 3.36
N GLY A 205 33.76 -25.25 4.25
CA GLY A 205 34.13 -24.19 5.19
C GLY A 205 33.31 -24.24 6.48
N ALA A 206 33.61 -25.23 7.32
CA ALA A 206 33.16 -25.30 8.69
C ALA A 206 33.78 -24.15 9.52
N THR A 207 32.97 -23.43 10.29
CA THR A 207 33.47 -22.66 11.45
C THR A 207 32.56 -22.93 12.65
N LEU A 208 33.08 -23.80 13.51
CA LEU A 208 32.71 -24.00 14.89
C LEU A 208 33.28 -22.81 15.69
N LEU A 209 32.47 -22.04 16.40
CA LEU A 209 32.97 -21.18 17.48
C LEU A 209 32.21 -21.51 18.77
N LEU A 210 32.91 -22.30 19.58
CA LEU A 210 32.63 -22.61 20.97
C LEU A 210 33.15 -21.44 21.82
N VAL A 211 32.28 -20.77 22.59
CA VAL A 211 32.70 -19.95 23.74
C VAL A 211 32.02 -20.53 24.98
N MET A 212 32.85 -21.14 25.81
CA MET A 212 32.57 -21.67 27.14
C MET A 212 32.92 -20.63 28.21
N LEU A 213 32.20 -20.70 29.34
CA LEU A 213 32.56 -20.30 30.70
C LEU A 213 32.67 -18.82 31.08
N ALA A 214 31.83 -18.38 32.02
CA ALA A 214 32.14 -18.29 33.47
C ALA A 214 31.02 -17.50 34.19
N ALA A 215 30.29 -18.10 35.13
CA ALA A 215 30.44 -17.96 36.60
C ALA A 215 29.68 -16.76 37.20
N GLY A 216 28.83 -17.03 38.19
CA GLY A 216 28.18 -15.98 38.99
C GLY A 216 27.00 -16.43 39.84
N VAL A 217 27.22 -17.37 40.77
CA VAL A 217 26.40 -17.60 41.98
C VAL A 217 26.56 -16.40 42.92
N THR A 218 25.61 -16.22 43.86
CA THR A 218 25.54 -15.32 45.06
C THR A 218 24.49 -14.21 44.84
N LEU A 219 23.40 -14.05 45.61
CA LEU A 219 23.01 -14.46 46.96
C LEU A 219 21.50 -14.78 46.98
#